data_AF-T1AHZ7-F1
#
_entry.id   AF-T1AHZ7-F1
#
_cell.length_a   1.000
_cell.length_b   1.000
_cell.length_c   1.000
_cell.angle_alpha   90.00
_cell.angle_beta   90.00
_cell.angle_gamma   90.00
#
_symmetry.space_group_name_H-M   'P 1'
#
loop_
_entity.id
_entity.type
_entity.pdbx_description
1 polymer ?
#
loop_
_entity_poly.entity_id
_entity_poly.type
_entity_poly.pdbx_seq_one_letter_code
_entity_poly.pdbx_strand_id
1 'polypeptide(L)'
;GGLHFELGASYGRINTDATLLPSLSGLDEKSLRFGIGRGSITGVVTGRVLTPGSALGSGLDLQPWTTVDLGITWRLPWHGAFSVGAQNLWSQGAPPPGANVPGAAARIPYVQYQQDL
;
A
#
# COMPACT_ATOMS: atom_id res chain seq x y z
N GLY A 1 4.03 1.17 29.50
CA GLY A 1 3.88 0.93 28.05
C GLY A 1 3.74 -0.55 27.79
N GLY A 2 2.50 -1.02 27.62
CA GLY A 2 2.22 -2.42 27.29
C GLY A 2 2.54 -2.73 25.83
N LEU A 3 2.66 -4.01 25.52
CA LEU A 3 2.63 -4.52 24.16
C LEU A 3 1.20 -4.36 23.62
N HIS A 4 1.04 -3.83 22.41
CA HIS A 4 -0.24 -3.75 21.71
C HIS A 4 -0.11 -4.27 20.28
N PHE A 5 -1.24 -4.71 19.74
CA PHE A 5 -1.37 -5.21 18.38
C PHE A 5 -2.53 -4.52 17.69
N GLU A 6 -2.36 -4.23 16.42
CA GLU A 6 -3.37 -3.60 15.58
C GLU A 6 -3.57 -4.45 14.33
N LEU A 7 -4.82 -4.62 13.92
CA LEU A 7 -5.18 -5.27 12.67
C LEU A 7 -6.19 -4.39 11.94
N GLY A 8 -5.93 -4.14 10.67
CA GLY A 8 -6.83 -3.41 9.78
C GLY A 8 -6.93 -4.10 8.44
N ALA A 9 -8.09 -3.99 7.81
CA ALA A 9 -8.30 -4.44 6.45
C ALA A 9 -9.11 -3.38 5.69
N SER A 10 -8.85 -3.25 4.40
CA SER A 10 -9.66 -2.40 3.53
C SER A 10 -9.91 -3.06 2.19
N TYR A 11 -11.01 -2.65 1.56
CA TYR A 11 -11.34 -2.98 0.19
C TYR A 11 -11.77 -1.70 -0.52
N GLY A 12 -11.33 -1.52 -1.75
CA GLY A 12 -11.66 -0.38 -2.59
C GLY A 12 -11.78 -0.80 -4.05
N ARG A 13 -12.47 0.03 -4.83
CA ARG A 13 -12.56 -0.13 -6.28
C ARG A 13 -12.18 1.17 -6.97
N ILE A 14 -11.30 1.08 -7.94
CA ILE A 14 -10.86 2.16 -8.81
C ILE A 14 -11.50 1.88 -10.16
N ASN A 15 -12.38 2.77 -10.63
CA ASN A 15 -12.90 2.66 -11.99
C ASN A 15 -11.96 3.40 -12.93
N THR A 16 -11.73 2.83 -14.10
CA THR A 16 -10.85 3.39 -15.13
C THR A 16 -11.68 3.90 -16.29
N ASP A 17 -11.21 4.98 -16.91
CA ASP A 17 -11.84 5.52 -18.10
C ASP A 17 -11.42 4.67 -19.31
N ALA A 18 -12.40 4.09 -20.01
CA ALA A 18 -12.18 3.25 -21.17
C ALA A 18 -11.55 4.00 -22.36
N THR A 19 -11.63 5.34 -22.39
CA THR A 19 -10.94 6.16 -23.40
C THR A 19 -9.43 6.18 -23.20
N LEU A 20 -8.98 6.07 -21.94
CA LEU A 20 -7.56 6.08 -21.56
C LEU A 20 -7.00 4.66 -21.46
N LEU A 21 -7.80 3.72 -20.93
CA LEU A 21 -7.42 2.34 -20.68
C LEU A 21 -8.52 1.39 -21.21
N PRO A 22 -8.59 1.19 -22.54
CA PRO A 22 -9.71 0.47 -23.18
C PRO A 22 -9.84 -1.00 -22.75
N SER A 23 -8.75 -1.61 -22.28
CA SER A 23 -8.71 -3.02 -21.86
C SER A 23 -8.88 -3.23 -20.35
N LEU A 24 -9.01 -2.16 -19.57
CA LEU A 24 -9.13 -2.21 -18.11
C LEU A 24 -10.40 -1.47 -17.70
N SER A 25 -11.35 -2.19 -17.12
CA SER A 25 -12.63 -1.62 -16.63
C SER A 25 -12.51 -1.04 -15.22
N GLY A 26 -11.52 -1.51 -14.45
CA GLY A 26 -11.21 -1.02 -13.13
C GLY A 26 -10.23 -1.92 -12.39
N LEU A 27 -9.91 -1.56 -11.16
CA LEU A 27 -9.07 -2.31 -10.25
C LEU A 27 -9.77 -2.46 -8.90
N ASP A 28 -9.78 -3.68 -8.39
CA ASP A 28 -10.18 -3.99 -7.02
C ASP A 28 -8.94 -4.01 -6.14
N GLU A 29 -8.89 -3.13 -5.14
CA GLU A 29 -7.82 -3.09 -4.14
C GLU A 29 -8.27 -3.80 -2.87
N LYS A 30 -7.44 -4.71 -2.36
CA LYS A 30 -7.58 -5.32 -1.03
C LYS A 30 -6.32 -5.02 -0.24
N SER A 31 -6.46 -4.56 1.00
CA SER A 31 -5.32 -4.36 1.89
C SER A 31 -5.53 -5.04 3.23
N LEU A 32 -4.42 -5.51 3.80
CA LEU A 32 -4.33 -6.00 5.16
C LEU A 32 -3.14 -5.33 5.83
N ARG A 33 -3.37 -4.75 7.01
CA ARG A 33 -2.37 -4.06 7.82
C ARG A 33 -2.27 -4.75 9.17
N PHE A 34 -1.05 -5.09 9.57
CA PHE A 34 -0.75 -5.60 10.88
C PHE A 34 0.26 -4.68 11.57
N GLY A 35 -0.05 -4.27 12.79
CA GLY A 35 0.78 -3.41 13.62
C GLY A 35 1.12 -4.08 14.95
N ILE A 36 2.31 -3.78 15.45
CA ILE A 36 2.77 -4.17 16.77
C ILE A 36 3.49 -2.99 17.40
N GLY A 37 3.24 -2.71 18.67
CA GLY A 37 3.91 -1.61 19.33
C GLY A 37 4.12 -1.82 20.82
N ARG A 38 5.10 -1.10 21.35
CA ARG A 38 5.42 -1.08 22.77
C ARG A 38 5.91 0.30 23.16
N GLY A 39 5.24 0.90 24.14
CA GLY A 39 5.58 2.26 24.59
C GLY A 39 5.37 3.25 23.44
N SER A 40 6.45 3.94 23.05
CA SER A 40 6.42 4.97 22.02
C SER A 40 6.76 4.47 20.61
N ILE A 41 7.07 3.18 20.44
CA ILE A 41 7.49 2.62 19.15
C ILE A 41 6.41 1.68 18.63
N THR A 42 6.05 1.84 17.36
CA THR A 42 5.11 0.97 16.64
C THR A 42 5.72 0.58 15.30
N GLY A 43 5.71 -0.71 14.98
CA GLY A 43 6.05 -1.26 13.68
C GLY A 43 4.80 -1.73 12.95
N VAL A 44 4.77 -1.59 11.63
CA VAL A 44 3.62 -1.94 10.78
C VAL A 44 4.09 -2.62 9.51
N VAL A 45 3.41 -3.71 9.14
CA VAL A 45 3.47 -4.33 7.82
C VAL A 45 2.12 -4.16 7.15
N THR A 46 2.11 -3.74 5.88
CA THR A 46 0.88 -3.64 5.08
C THR A 46 1.05 -4.45 3.80
N GLY A 47 0.18 -5.40 3.56
CA GLY A 47 0.05 -6.09 2.27
C GLY A 47 -1.08 -5.47 1.45
N ARG A 48 -0.88 -5.29 0.15
CA ARG A 48 -1.92 -4.87 -0.80
C ARG A 48 -1.97 -5.81 -1.99
N VAL A 49 -3.16 -6.05 -2.51
CA VAL A 49 -3.39 -6.76 -3.75
C VAL A 49 -4.32 -5.93 -4.62
N LEU A 50 -3.86 -5.62 -5.83
CA LEU A 50 -4.64 -4.98 -6.88
C LEU A 50 -5.03 -6.03 -7.90
N THR A 51 -6.34 -6.28 -8.01
CA THR A 51 -6.91 -7.24 -8.94
C THR A 51 -7.55 -6.49 -10.10
N PRO A 52 -7.07 -6.68 -11.34
CA PRO A 52 -7.72 -6.19 -12.55
C PRO A 52 -9.16 -6.67 -12.62
N GLY A 53 -10.09 -5.73 -12.84
CA GLY A 53 -11.46 -6.06 -13.19
C GLY A 53 -11.53 -6.79 -14.52
N SER A 54 -12.69 -7.37 -14.84
CA SER A 54 -12.89 -8.15 -16.07
C SER A 54 -12.38 -7.40 -17.30
N ALA A 55 -11.42 -8.02 -18.01
CA ALA A 55 -10.91 -7.56 -19.29
C ALA A 55 -12.07 -7.57 -20.30
N LEU A 56 -12.50 -6.39 -20.74
CA LEU A 56 -13.57 -6.24 -21.72
C LEU A 56 -13.03 -6.67 -23.10
N GLY A 57 -13.04 -7.98 -23.37
CA GLY A 57 -12.86 -8.55 -24.70
C GLY A 57 -11.47 -8.42 -25.34
N SER A 58 -10.45 -7.92 -24.64
CA SER A 58 -9.16 -7.54 -25.26
C SER A 58 -8.03 -8.56 -25.13
N GLY A 59 -8.26 -9.74 -24.54
CA GLY A 59 -7.25 -10.82 -24.44
C GLY A 59 -6.02 -10.49 -23.56
N LEU A 60 -6.07 -9.40 -22.79
CA LEU A 60 -5.02 -9.01 -21.85
C LEU A 60 -5.20 -9.80 -20.54
N ASP A 61 -4.37 -10.82 -20.32
CA ASP A 61 -4.38 -11.63 -19.10
C ASP A 61 -3.67 -10.87 -17.97
N LEU A 62 -4.39 -9.93 -17.37
CA LEU A 62 -3.84 -9.08 -16.31
C LEU A 62 -3.86 -9.85 -14.98
N GLN A 63 -2.67 -10.25 -14.53
CA GLN A 63 -2.48 -10.90 -13.24
C GLN A 63 -2.65 -9.89 -12.09
N PRO A 64 -3.21 -10.30 -10.93
CA PRO A 64 -3.16 -9.51 -9.71
C PRO A 64 -1.72 -9.07 -9.37
N TRP A 65 -1.60 -7.83 -8.92
CA TRP A 65 -0.34 -7.26 -8.47
C TRP A 65 -0.35 -7.11 -6.95
N THR A 66 0.63 -7.70 -6.30
CA THR A 66 0.75 -7.72 -4.84
C THR A 66 1.94 -6.88 -4.40
N THR A 67 1.77 -6.12 -3.31
CA THR A 67 2.85 -5.35 -2.70
C THR A 67 2.87 -5.52 -1.19
N VAL A 68 4.05 -5.34 -0.60
CA VAL A 68 4.24 -5.31 0.86
C VAL A 68 5.03 -4.07 1.24
N ASP A 69 4.51 -3.33 2.20
CA ASP A 69 5.09 -2.14 2.80
C ASP A 69 5.51 -2.42 4.26
N LEU A 70 6.55 -1.73 4.71
CA LEU A 70 7.03 -1.76 6.09
C LEU A 70 7.21 -0.33 6.61
N GLY A 71 6.85 -0.11 7.87
CA GLY A 71 7.09 1.16 8.55
C GLY A 71 7.34 0.98 10.04
N ILE A 72 8.14 1.88 10.61
CA ILE A 72 8.34 2.05 12.04
C ILE A 72 8.07 3.51 12.38
N THR A 73 7.28 3.75 13.41
CA THR A 73 6.96 5.06 13.94
C THR A 73 7.40 5.16 15.39
N TRP A 74 8.13 6.23 15.72
CA TRP A 74 8.47 6.62 17.08
C TRP A 74 7.72 7.90 17.46
N ARG A 75 6.82 7.79 18.45
CA ARG A 75 6.18 8.92 19.13
C ARG A 75 7.15 9.59 20.11
N LEU A 76 7.46 10.84 19.87
CA LEU A 76 8.39 11.65 20.65
C LEU A 76 7.63 12.34 21.80
N PRO A 77 8.31 12.69 22.91
CA PRO A 77 7.64 13.23 24.09
C PRO A 77 7.04 14.63 23.88
N TRP A 78 7.48 15.36 22.85
CA TRP A 78 6.98 16.70 22.50
C TRP A 78 5.83 16.69 21.49
N HIS A 79 4.98 15.67 21.52
CA HIS A 79 3.90 15.49 20.54
C HIS A 79 4.39 15.42 19.08
N GLY A 80 5.61 14.92 18.90
CA GLY A 80 6.17 14.60 17.58
C GLY A 80 5.98 13.12 17.24
N ALA A 81 5.99 12.80 15.95
CA ALA A 81 6.07 11.46 15.42
C ALA A 81 7.12 11.40 14.31
N PHE A 82 8.10 10.52 14.47
CA PHE A 82 9.12 10.24 13.47
C PHE A 82 8.86 8.86 12.87
N SER A 83 8.73 8.76 11.54
CA SER A 83 8.45 7.52 10.84
C SER A 83 9.50 7.24 9.77
N VAL A 84 9.91 5.98 9.68
CA VAL A 84 10.84 5.46 8.67
C VAL A 84 10.31 4.16 8.11
N GLY A 85 10.47 3.96 6.81
CA GLY A 85 9.97 2.76 6.18
C GLY A 85 10.23 2.73 4.69
N ALA A 86 9.59 1.76 4.05
CA ALA A 86 9.59 1.65 2.60
C ALA A 86 8.26 1.12 2.09
N GLN A 87 7.81 1.70 0.98
CA GLN A 87 6.71 1.17 0.19
C GLN A 87 7.26 0.25 -0.90
N ASN A 88 6.46 -0.74 -1.30
CA ASN A 88 6.83 -1.76 -2.28
C ASN A 88 8.15 -2.47 -1.93
N LEU A 89 8.36 -2.75 -0.63
CA LEU A 89 9.54 -3.47 -0.14
C LEU A 89 9.72 -4.80 -0.90
N TRP A 90 8.59 -5.44 -1.16
CA TRP A 90 8.44 -6.58 -2.04
C TRP A 90 7.20 -6.39 -2.93
N SER A 91 7.28 -6.89 -4.16
CA SER A 91 6.15 -6.90 -5.09
C SER A 91 6.19 -8.15 -5.97
N GLN A 92 5.01 -8.60 -6.41
CA GLN A 92 4.83 -9.75 -7.29
C GLN A 92 3.75 -9.45 -8.34
N GLY A 93 4.00 -9.87 -9.58
CA GLY A 93 3.13 -9.59 -10.73
C GLY A 93 3.52 -8.32 -11.45
N ALA A 94 2.85 -8.04 -12.57
CA ALA A 94 3.02 -6.80 -13.30
C ALA A 94 2.03 -5.74 -12.76
N PRO A 95 2.49 -4.51 -12.50
CA PRO A 95 1.59 -3.45 -12.08
C PRO A 95 0.56 -3.14 -13.18
N PRO A 96 -0.69 -2.83 -12.81
CA PRO A 96 -1.73 -2.60 -13.80
C PRO A 96 -1.44 -1.32 -14.62
N PRO A 97 -1.86 -1.29 -15.90
CA PRO A 97 -1.68 -0.12 -16.76
C PRO A 97 -2.27 1.15 -16.13
N GLY A 98 -1.54 2.26 -16.19
CA GLY A 98 -1.99 3.54 -15.63
C GLY A 98 -1.96 3.63 -14.09
N ALA A 99 -1.52 2.58 -13.39
CA ALA A 99 -1.22 2.69 -11.97
C ALA A 99 -0.09 3.71 -11.80
N ASN A 100 -0.42 4.85 -11.19
CA ASN A 100 0.54 5.91 -10.92
C ASN A 100 1.38 5.55 -9.68
N VAL A 101 2.06 4.40 -9.77
CA VAL A 101 3.02 3.95 -8.76
C VAL A 101 4.40 4.27 -9.30
N PRO A 102 5.09 5.30 -8.79
CA PRO A 102 6.42 5.68 -9.25
C PRO A 102 7.36 4.49 -9.11
N GLY A 103 7.87 3.96 -10.23
CA GLY A 103 8.69 2.75 -10.22
C GLY A 103 7.92 1.58 -9.60
N ALA A 104 6.90 1.06 -10.28
CA ALA A 104 5.98 0.08 -9.72
C ALA A 104 6.57 -1.31 -9.32
N ALA A 105 7.90 -1.48 -9.39
CA ALA A 105 8.65 -2.56 -8.75
C ALA A 105 9.83 -2.06 -7.88
N ALA A 106 10.04 -0.74 -7.83
CA ALA A 106 11.10 -0.08 -7.10
C ALA A 106 10.66 0.14 -5.65
N ARG A 107 11.58 -0.16 -4.73
CA ARG A 107 11.43 0.16 -3.32
C ARG A 107 11.50 1.67 -3.14
N ILE A 108 10.47 2.23 -2.52
CA ILE A 108 10.38 3.67 -2.25
C ILE A 108 10.60 3.88 -0.75
N PRO A 109 11.83 4.20 -0.30
CA PRO A 109 12.08 4.51 1.09
C PRO A 109 11.47 5.88 1.45
N TYR A 110 11.09 6.05 2.71
CA TYR A 110 10.64 7.33 3.23
C TYR A 110 11.13 7.57 4.65
N VAL A 111 11.25 8.86 4.96
CA VAL A 111 11.49 9.39 6.29
C VAL A 111 10.51 10.54 6.47
N GLN A 112 9.70 10.50 7.53
CA GLN A 112 8.67 11.50 7.79
C GLN A 112 8.77 11.98 9.23
N TYR A 113 8.61 13.29 9.41
CA TYR A 113 8.37 13.89 10.71
C TYR A 113 7.01 14.59 10.69
N GLN A 114 6.21 14.36 11.72
CA GLN A 114 4.94 15.03 11.95
C GLN A 114 4.95 15.58 13.37
N GLN A 115 4.48 16.81 13.54
CA GLN A 115 4.33 17.46 14.84
C GLN A 115 2.88 17.93 14.96
N ASP A 116 2.24 17.54 16.05
CA ASP A 116 0.92 18.05 16.38
C ASP A 116 1.07 19.53 16.84
N LEU A 117 0.13 20.38 16.41
CA LEU A 117 0.09 21.82 16.72
C LEU A 117 -0.72 22.11 17.98
#